data_AF-A0A820RTD8-F1
#
_entry.id   AF-A0A820RTD8-F1
#
_cell.length_a   1.000
_cell.length_b   1.000
_cell.length_c   1.000
_cell.angle_alpha   90.00
_cell.angle_beta   90.00
_cell.angle_gamma   90.00
#
_symmetry.space_group_name_H-M   'P 1'
#
loop_
_entity.id
_entity.type
_entity.pdbx_description
1 polymer ?
#
loop_
_entity_poly.entity_id
_entity_poly.type
_entity_poly.pdbx_seq_one_letter_code
_entity_poly.pdbx_strand_id
1 'polypeptide(L)'
;DKEFQFLASLVSLLNLKQYGDFYKLCQTTTENGSSSQTMTQNIQQLISRVTIQNVELIELAYKSISFDDLQKLFGLNTKMVEQICNERGWQIDAGGVYVSPKRN
;
A
#
# COMPACT_ATOMS: atom_id res chain seq x y z
N ASP A 1 -21.46 -11.36 11.24
CA ASP A 1 -20.23 -12.11 11.01
C ASP A 1 -19.06 -11.12 11.03
N LYS A 2 -18.08 -11.31 11.92
CA LYS A 2 -16.96 -10.37 12.11
C LYS A 2 -16.01 -10.35 10.91
N GLU A 3 -15.84 -11.49 10.25
CA GLU A 3 -15.02 -11.62 9.05
C GLU A 3 -15.64 -10.85 7.87
N PHE A 4 -16.97 -10.96 7.71
CA PHE A 4 -17.69 -10.20 6.69
C PHE A 4 -17.64 -8.68 6.92
N GLN A 5 -17.78 -8.22 8.17
CA GLN A 5 -17.68 -6.79 8.51
C GLN A 5 -16.28 -6.24 8.23
N PHE A 6 -15.25 -7.04 8.48
CA PHE A 6 -13.87 -6.69 8.16
C PHE A 6 -13.66 -6.54 6.64
N LEU A 7 -14.09 -7.52 5.84
CA LEU A 7 -14.02 -7.44 4.38
C LEU A 7 -14.80 -6.24 3.82
N ALA A 8 -15.99 -5.97 4.34
CA ALA A 8 -16.80 -4.82 3.95
C ALA A 8 -16.06 -3.49 4.24
N SER A 9 -15.36 -3.41 5.37
CA SER A 9 -14.54 -2.25 5.73
C SER A 9 -13.38 -2.05 4.75
N LEU A 10 -12.68 -3.11 4.36
CA LEU A 10 -11.63 -3.05 3.35
C LEU A 10 -12.15 -2.54 1.99
N VAL A 11 -13.29 -3.09 1.54
CA VAL A 11 -13.93 -2.65 0.29
C VAL A 11 -14.34 -1.18 0.36
N SER A 12 -14.88 -0.73 1.50
CA SER A 12 -15.23 0.68 1.70
C SER A 12 -14.01 1.60 1.60
N LEU A 13 -12.90 1.24 2.23
CA LEU A 13 -11.66 2.03 2.18
C LEU A 13 -11.10 2.10 0.76
N LEU A 14 -11.15 1.01 -0.01
CA LEU A 14 -10.75 0.99 -1.42
C LEU A 14 -11.65 1.88 -2.28
N ASN A 15 -12.97 1.83 -2.09
CA ASN A 15 -13.92 2.68 -2.81
C ASN A 15 -13.72 4.17 -2.51
N LEU A 16 -13.38 4.50 -1.27
CA LEU A 16 -13.06 5.88 -0.84
C LEU A 16 -11.62 6.29 -1.17
N LYS A 17 -10.82 5.41 -1.79
CA LYS A 17 -9.39 5.64 -2.08
C LYS A 17 -8.56 5.97 -0.84
N GLN A 18 -8.98 5.50 0.33
CA GLN A 18 -8.29 5.66 1.60
C GLN A 18 -7.23 4.56 1.77
N TYR A 19 -6.23 4.57 0.90
CA TYR A 19 -5.24 3.50 0.82
C TYR A 19 -4.43 3.34 2.12
N GLY A 20 -3.97 4.45 2.73
CA GLY A 20 -3.24 4.40 3.99
C GLY A 20 -3.99 3.68 5.11
N ASP A 21 -5.30 3.94 5.23
CA ASP A 21 -6.15 3.28 6.24
C ASP A 21 -6.47 1.84 5.85
N PHE A 22 -6.60 1.53 4.56
CA PHE A 22 -6.72 0.16 4.06
C PHE A 22 -5.52 -0.70 4.48
N TYR A 23 -4.29 -0.20 4.31
CA TYR A 23 -3.08 -0.93 4.68
C TYR A 23 -2.93 -1.09 6.20
N LYS A 24 -3.28 -0.07 7.00
CA LYS A 24 -3.31 -0.19 8.47
C LYS A 24 -4.30 -1.25 8.94
N LEU A 25 -5.51 -1.26 8.35
CA LEU A 25 -6.54 -2.23 8.69
C LEU A 25 -6.08 -3.65 8.38
N CYS A 26 -5.44 -3.85 7.23
CA CYS A 26 -4.82 -5.12 6.84
C CYS A 26 -3.77 -5.62 7.86
N GLN A 27 -2.86 -4.76 8.32
CA GLN A 27 -1.82 -5.11 9.30
C GLN A 27 -2.42 -5.52 10.66
N THR A 28 -3.46 -4.80 11.10
CA THR A 28 -4.13 -5.06 12.39
C THR A 28 -4.74 -6.46 12.46
N THR A 29 -5.24 -6.99 11.33
CA THR A 29 -5.77 -8.36 11.25
C THR A 29 -4.70 -9.44 11.23
N THR A 30 -3.55 -9.19 10.60
CA THR A 30 -2.46 -10.17 10.53
C THR A 30 -1.76 -10.36 11.87
N GLU A 31 -1.76 -9.33 12.73
CA GLU A 31 -1.08 -9.36 14.03
C GLU A 31 -1.94 -9.93 15.16
N ASN A 32 -3.27 -9.75 15.11
CA ASN A 32 -4.17 -10.16 16.19
C ASN A 32 -4.57 -11.65 16.17
N GLY A 33 -4.02 -12.47 15.27
CA GLY A 33 -4.18 -13.93 15.24
C GLY A 33 -5.62 -14.46 15.16
N SER A 34 -6.59 -13.59 14.86
CA SER A 34 -8.03 -13.85 14.97
C SER A 34 -8.70 -14.16 13.63
N SER A 35 -7.93 -14.18 12.54
CA SER A 35 -8.41 -14.50 11.19
C SER A 35 -8.08 -15.94 10.81
N SER A 36 -9.00 -16.59 10.10
CA SER A 36 -8.73 -17.90 9.49
C SER A 36 -7.55 -17.83 8.50
N GLN A 37 -6.84 -18.95 8.29
CA GLN A 37 -5.72 -19.03 7.34
C GLN A 37 -6.13 -18.59 5.92
N THR A 38 -7.33 -18.95 5.49
CA THR A 38 -7.91 -18.54 4.20
C THR A 38 -8.14 -17.03 4.14
N MET A 39 -8.64 -16.42 5.22
CA MET A 39 -8.82 -14.96 5.29
C MET A 39 -7.47 -14.23 5.17
N THR A 40 -6.45 -14.69 5.89
CA THR A 40 -5.10 -14.12 5.83
C THR A 40 -4.53 -14.19 4.40
N GLN A 41 -4.69 -15.31 3.70
CA GLN A 41 -4.27 -15.45 2.30
C GLN A 41 -5.02 -14.49 1.36
N ASN A 42 -6.34 -14.37 1.53
CA ASN A 42 -7.15 -13.46 0.72
C ASN A 42 -6.76 -11.99 0.94
N ILE A 43 -6.50 -11.60 2.18
CA ILE A 43 -6.01 -10.26 2.53
C ILE A 43 -4.65 -10.00 1.87
N GLN A 44 -3.72 -10.94 1.97
CA GLN A 44 -2.39 -10.79 1.33
C GLN A 44 -2.49 -10.64 -0.19
N GLN A 45 -3.35 -11.41 -0.85
CA GLN A 45 -3.59 -11.27 -2.29
C GLN A 45 -4.22 -9.92 -2.64
N LEU A 46 -5.16 -9.42 -1.81
CA LEU A 46 -5.78 -8.12 -2.01
C LEU A 46 -4.76 -6.98 -1.87
N ILE A 47 -3.94 -7.01 -0.81
CA ILE A 47 -2.83 -6.06 -0.59
C ILE A 47 -1.92 -6.03 -1.81
N SER A 48 -1.49 -7.21 -2.30
CA SER A 48 -0.60 -7.31 -3.46
C SER A 48 -1.19 -6.62 -4.69
N ARG A 49 -2.47 -6.87 -5.01
CA ARG A 49 -3.15 -6.26 -6.17
C ARG A 49 -3.30 -4.75 -6.02
N VAL A 50 -3.70 -4.27 -4.84
CA VAL A 50 -3.88 -2.84 -4.57
C VAL A 50 -2.54 -2.11 -4.64
N THR A 51 -1.47 -2.70 -4.13
CA THR A 51 -0.11 -2.14 -4.23
C THR A 51 0.34 -1.99 -5.68
N ILE A 52 0.14 -3.03 -6.51
CA ILE A 52 0.49 -2.96 -7.94
C ILE A 52 -0.27 -1.80 -8.61
N GLN A 53 -1.59 -1.71 -8.40
CA GLN A 53 -2.41 -0.64 -8.98
C GLN A 53 -1.97 0.75 -8.51
N ASN A 54 -1.67 0.93 -7.23
CA ASN A 54 -1.21 2.21 -6.69
C ASN A 54 0.15 2.62 -7.25
N VAL A 55 1.09 1.67 -7.39
CA VAL A 55 2.39 1.91 -8.02
C VAL A 55 2.21 2.39 -9.47
N GLU A 56 1.38 1.72 -10.25
CA GLU A 56 1.08 2.11 -11.64
C GLU A 56 0.44 3.51 -11.72
N LEU A 57 -0.50 3.82 -10.83
CA LEU A 57 -1.12 5.14 -10.75
C LEU A 57 -0.10 6.23 -10.40
N ILE A 58 0.84 5.94 -9.50
CA ILE A 58 1.90 6.89 -9.12
C ILE A 58 2.83 7.19 -10.31
N GLU A 59 3.24 6.16 -11.04
CA GLU A 59 4.08 6.31 -12.25
C GLU A 59 3.39 7.17 -13.32
N LEU A 60 2.08 7.02 -13.47
CA LEU A 60 1.30 7.82 -14.41
C LEU A 60 1.10 9.26 -13.93
N ALA A 61 0.77 9.46 -12.65
CA ALA A 61 0.31 10.74 -12.14
C ALA A 61 1.45 11.69 -11.72
N TYR A 62 2.57 11.16 -11.22
CA TYR A 62 3.61 11.97 -10.59
C TYR A 62 4.92 11.93 -11.36
N LYS A 63 5.46 13.12 -11.64
CA LYS A 63 6.88 13.28 -12.04
C LYS A 63 7.81 13.26 -10.83
N SER A 64 7.31 13.75 -9.70
CA SER A 64 7.97 13.75 -8.40
C SER A 64 6.90 13.71 -7.31
N ILE A 65 7.16 12.97 -6.24
CA ILE A 65 6.29 12.81 -5.08
C ILE A 65 7.15 12.77 -3.82
N SER A 66 6.64 13.32 -2.71
CA SER A 66 7.39 13.25 -1.45
C SER A 66 7.45 11.82 -0.92
N PHE A 67 8.55 11.47 -0.27
CA PHE A 67 8.73 10.16 0.33
C PHE A 67 7.68 9.91 1.43
N ASP A 68 7.36 10.92 2.24
CA ASP A 68 6.31 10.86 3.26
C ASP A 68 4.93 10.58 2.67
N ASP A 69 4.59 11.17 1.51
CA ASP A 69 3.31 10.92 0.87
C ASP A 69 3.24 9.50 0.30
N LEU A 70 4.35 8.95 -0.21
CA LEU A 70 4.42 7.52 -0.57
C LEU A 70 4.16 6.62 0.64
N GLN A 71 4.76 6.93 1.78
CA GLN A 71 4.51 6.17 3.02
C GLN A 71 3.04 6.23 3.42
N LYS A 72 2.39 7.40 3.34
CA LYS A 72 0.97 7.57 3.67
C LYS A 72 0.06 6.85 2.66
N LEU A 73 0.38 6.93 1.36
CA LEU A 73 -0.41 6.29 0.30
C LEU A 73 -0.35 4.77 0.41
N PHE A 74 0.84 4.21 0.67
CA PHE A 74 0.99 2.77 0.81
C PHE A 74 0.75 2.27 2.25
N GLY A 75 0.59 3.15 3.24
CA GLY A 75 0.55 2.76 4.65
C GLY A 75 1.76 1.90 5.07
N LEU A 76 2.93 2.19 4.49
CA LEU A 76 4.16 1.42 4.64
C LEU A 76 5.20 2.21 5.41
N ASN A 77 6.09 1.49 6.10
CA ASN A 77 7.27 2.08 6.72
C ASN A 77 8.34 2.41 5.66
N THR A 78 9.37 3.16 6.08
CA THR A 78 10.48 3.60 5.22
C THR A 78 11.12 2.46 4.43
N LYS A 79 11.46 1.35 5.08
CA LYS A 79 12.16 0.23 4.44
C LYS A 79 11.35 -0.38 3.29
N MET A 80 10.04 -0.51 3.47
CA MET A 80 9.17 -1.09 2.46
C MET A 80 8.96 -0.13 1.27
N VAL A 81 8.89 1.18 1.52
CA VAL A 81 8.85 2.17 0.44
C VAL A 81 10.17 2.22 -0.33
N GLU A 82 11.32 2.16 0.35
CA GLU A 82 12.63 2.04 -0.30
C GLU A 82 12.72 0.79 -1.17
N GLN A 83 12.21 -0.34 -0.67
CA GLN A 83 12.16 -1.59 -1.44
C GLN A 83 11.34 -1.41 -2.73
N ILE A 84 10.15 -0.81 -2.66
CA ILE A 84 9.33 -0.51 -3.84
C ILE A 84 10.11 0.39 -4.81
N CYS A 85 10.75 1.46 -4.31
CA CYS A 85 11.51 2.36 -5.16
C CYS A 85 12.64 1.62 -5.90
N ASN A 86 13.36 0.76 -5.20
CA ASN A 86 14.44 -0.05 -5.77
C ASN A 86 13.93 -1.05 -6.82
N GLU A 87 12.87 -1.80 -6.50
CA GLU A 87 12.28 -2.81 -7.40
C GLU A 87 11.70 -2.19 -8.68
N ARG A 88 11.14 -0.97 -8.57
CA ARG A 88 10.57 -0.23 -9.70
C ARG A 88 11.59 0.66 -10.42
N GLY A 89 12.82 0.76 -9.91
CA GLY A 89 13.85 1.65 -10.45
C GLY A 89 13.49 3.12 -10.37
N TRP A 90 12.73 3.51 -9.35
CA TRP A 90 12.42 4.91 -9.04
C TRP A 90 13.63 5.57 -8.38
N GLN A 91 13.85 6.85 -8.69
CA GLN A 91 15.01 7.58 -8.18
C GLN A 91 14.63 8.35 -6.93
N ILE A 92 15.34 8.07 -5.83
CA ILE A 92 15.25 8.88 -4.60
C ILE A 92 16.30 9.98 -4.69
N ASP A 93 15.93 11.21 -4.38
CA ASP A 93 16.86 12.33 -4.39
C ASP A 93 17.95 12.21 -3.30
N ALA A 94 19.01 13.01 -3.41
CA ALA A 94 20.13 12.97 -2.46
C ALA A 94 19.72 13.35 -1.02
N GLY A 95 18.56 13.99 -0.84
CA GLY A 95 18.02 14.35 0.47
C GLY A 95 17.12 13.27 1.08
N GLY A 96 16.72 12.24 0.32
CA GLY A 96 15.71 11.27 0.74
C GLY A 96 14.29 11.85 0.84
N VAL A 97 14.05 13.05 0.30
CA VAL A 97 12.78 13.78 0.51
C VAL A 97 11.82 13.53 -0.63
N TYR A 98 12.34 13.45 -1.86
CA TYR A 98 11.51 13.25 -3.04
C TYR A 98 11.92 11.99 -3.80
N VAL A 99 10.90 11.38 -4.40
CA VAL A 99 11.02 10.23 -5.28
C VAL A 99 10.54 10.64 -6.66
N SER A 100 11.28 10.23 -7.69
CA SER A 100 10.92 10.38 -9.10
C SER A 100 10.51 9.02 -9.66
N PRO A 101 9.20 8.75 -9.80
CA PRO A 101 8.71 7.51 -10.39
C PRO A 101 9.18 7.39 -11.85
N LYS A 102 9.55 6.17 -12.24
CA LYS A 102 9.91 5.87 -13.63
C LYS A 102 8.64 5.48 -14.38
N ARG A 103 8.27 6.25 -15.40
CA ARG A 103 7.22 5.84 -16.35
C ARG A 103 7.75 4.68 -17.19
N ASN A 104 7.06 3.54 -17.14
CA ASN A 104 7.21 2.47 -18.12
C ASN A 104 6.40 2.76 -19.38
#